data_AF-A0A6A6MEK3-F1
#
_entry.id   AF-A0A6A6MEK3-F1
#
_cell.length_a   1.000
_cell.length_b   1.000
_cell.length_c   1.000
_cell.angle_alpha   90.00
_cell.angle_beta   90.00
_cell.angle_gamma   90.00
#
_symmetry.space_group_name_H-M   'P 1'
#
loop_
_entity.id
_entity.type
_entity.pdbx_description
1 polymer ?
#
loop_
_entity_poly.entity_id
_entity_poly.type
_entity_poly.pdbx_seq_one_letter_code
_entity_poly.pdbx_strand_id
1 'polypeptide(L)'
;MDQIDGLDPELQFLASKQETSYEWELFKENVRPLKGGRNVRLLNDALKSHAHNQLKKSLLETRSRLIEAIDEYKGNDPLLPWLERIKWVQESFPPGGDCSGLIVIYEQCLRAFWHSDRYKDDLRYLKVWLEYAKNCADAEVIYNFLDANEIGKSHSAYYVACALHMESKSKMKVANDIFSLGISRDAQP
;
A
#
# COMPACT_ATOMS: atom_id res chain seq x y z
N MET A 1 -32.20 25.74 -24.57
CA MET A 1 -33.39 24.96 -24.26
C MET A 1 -33.51 23.94 -25.36
N ASP A 2 -32.78 22.83 -25.25
CA ASP A 2 -32.92 21.70 -26.16
C ASP A 2 -32.83 20.41 -25.34
N GLN A 3 -33.88 19.64 -25.53
CA GLN A 3 -34.36 18.41 -24.91
C GLN A 3 -33.29 17.47 -24.30
N ILE A 4 -33.32 17.33 -22.97
CA ILE A 4 -32.80 16.15 -22.26
C ILE A 4 -33.94 15.53 -21.43
N ASP A 5 -35.18 15.58 -21.93
CA ASP A 5 -36.37 15.07 -21.24
C ASP A 5 -36.81 13.69 -21.75
N GLY A 6 -35.84 12.89 -22.19
CA GLY A 6 -36.09 11.52 -22.68
C GLY A 6 -34.83 10.65 -22.77
N LEU A 7 -33.73 11.06 -22.15
CA LEU A 7 -32.53 10.23 -22.07
C LEU A 7 -32.69 9.28 -20.88
N ASP A 8 -32.32 8.01 -21.10
CA ASP A 8 -32.21 7.02 -20.03
C ASP A 8 -31.42 7.61 -18.83
N PRO A 9 -31.80 7.32 -17.58
CA PRO A 9 -31.14 7.88 -16.40
C PRO A 9 -29.61 7.69 -16.41
N GLU A 10 -29.10 6.62 -17.01
CA GLU A 10 -27.67 6.37 -17.20
C GLU A 10 -27.02 7.39 -18.15
N LEU A 11 -27.67 7.68 -19.27
CA LEU A 11 -27.19 8.67 -20.25
C LEU A 11 -27.28 10.10 -19.72
N GLN A 12 -28.29 10.40 -18.92
CA GLN A 12 -28.46 11.70 -18.28
C GLN A 12 -27.38 11.94 -17.21
N PHE A 13 -27.03 10.89 -16.46
CA PHE A 13 -25.90 10.89 -15.53
C PHE A 13 -24.57 11.13 -16.24
N LEU A 14 -24.28 10.38 -17.32
CA LEU A 14 -23.06 10.52 -18.12
C LEU A 14 -22.95 11.89 -18.84
N ALA A 15 -24.08 12.47 -19.25
CA ALA A 15 -24.12 13.76 -19.93
C ALA A 15 -24.05 14.97 -18.98
N SER A 16 -24.32 14.76 -17.68
CA SER A 16 -24.21 15.82 -16.69
C SER A 16 -22.73 16.17 -16.49
N LYS A 17 -22.28 17.28 -17.10
CA LYS A 17 -20.99 17.93 -16.81
C LYS A 17 -20.94 18.52 -15.38
N GLN A 18 -21.66 17.95 -14.42
CA GLN A 18 -21.44 18.24 -13.02
C GLN A 18 -20.07 17.65 -12.66
N GLU A 19 -19.22 18.43 -11.98
CA GLU A 19 -18.02 17.94 -11.31
C GLU A 19 -18.44 16.93 -10.23
N THR A 20 -18.77 15.71 -10.63
CA THR A 20 -19.39 14.78 -9.72
C THR A 20 -18.33 14.03 -8.92
N SER A 21 -18.65 13.85 -7.65
CA SER A 21 -17.91 13.09 -6.65
C SER A 21 -17.79 11.58 -6.98
N TYR A 22 -17.98 11.17 -8.24
CA TYR A 22 -18.15 9.78 -8.71
C TYR A 22 -17.14 9.37 -9.78
N GLU A 23 -16.03 10.09 -9.96
CA GLU A 23 -14.93 9.67 -10.86
C GLU A 23 -14.50 8.21 -10.57
N TRP A 24 -14.50 7.82 -9.30
CA TRP A 24 -14.22 6.44 -8.91
C TRP A 24 -15.18 5.39 -9.49
N GLU A 25 -16.43 5.74 -9.81
CA GLU A 25 -17.38 4.81 -10.45
C GLU A 25 -16.99 4.54 -11.90
N LEU A 26 -16.52 5.57 -12.61
CA LEU A 26 -16.06 5.48 -14.01
C LEU A 26 -14.75 4.69 -14.14
N PHE A 27 -13.88 4.77 -13.12
CA PHE A 27 -12.55 4.16 -13.14
C PHE A 27 -12.38 3.00 -12.17
N LYS A 28 -13.45 2.45 -11.58
CA LYS A 28 -13.38 1.39 -10.55
C LYS A 28 -12.55 0.17 -10.97
N GLU A 29 -12.58 -0.20 -12.24
CA GLU A 29 -11.81 -1.32 -12.80
C GLU A 29 -10.29 -1.07 -12.76
N ASN A 30 -9.86 0.20 -12.66
CA ASN A 30 -8.47 0.62 -12.56
C ASN A 30 -8.03 0.91 -11.11
N VAL A 31 -8.82 0.52 -10.11
CA VAL A 31 -8.52 0.79 -8.70
C VAL A 31 -8.18 -0.52 -7.98
N ARG A 32 -6.92 -0.69 -7.56
CA ARG A 32 -6.49 -1.86 -6.77
C ARG A 32 -7.23 -1.86 -5.41
N PRO A 33 -7.89 -2.97 -5.03
CA PRO A 33 -8.44 -3.13 -3.69
C PRO A 33 -7.35 -3.12 -2.62
N LEU A 34 -7.56 -2.36 -1.55
CA LEU A 34 -6.66 -2.31 -0.38
C LEU A 34 -7.41 -2.84 0.84
N LYS A 35 -6.75 -3.66 1.67
CA LYS A 35 -7.35 -4.21 2.90
C LYS A 35 -7.81 -3.11 3.88
N GLY A 36 -7.10 -1.97 3.90
CA GLY A 36 -7.45 -0.80 4.72
C GLY A 36 -8.40 0.19 4.06
N GLY A 37 -8.92 -0.11 2.86
CA GLY A 37 -9.73 0.81 2.08
C GLY A 37 -8.92 1.95 1.45
N ARG A 38 -9.63 2.92 0.85
CA ARG A 38 -9.07 4.13 0.22
C ARG A 38 -9.84 5.36 0.66
N ASN A 39 -9.16 6.49 0.73
CA ASN A 39 -9.82 7.77 0.89
C ASN A 39 -10.46 8.20 -0.45
N VAL A 40 -11.79 8.31 -0.49
CA VAL A 40 -12.55 8.64 -1.72
C VAL A 40 -12.14 9.99 -2.31
N ARG A 41 -11.80 10.98 -1.47
CA ARG A 41 -11.38 12.30 -1.95
C ARG A 41 -10.06 12.20 -2.70
N LEU A 42 -9.07 11.56 -2.09
CA LEU A 42 -7.75 11.35 -2.70
C LEU A 42 -7.83 10.46 -3.94
N LEU A 43 -8.72 9.48 -3.94
CA LEU A 43 -8.97 8.63 -5.11
C LEU A 43 -9.51 9.46 -6.28
N ASN A 44 -10.52 10.30 -6.06
CA ASN A 44 -11.05 11.17 -7.10
C ASN A 44 -9.99 12.14 -7.64
N ASP A 45 -9.16 12.73 -6.76
CA ASP A 45 -8.07 13.63 -7.17
C ASP A 45 -7.02 12.89 -8.01
N ALA A 46 -6.64 11.67 -7.61
CA ALA A 46 -5.70 10.84 -8.34
C ALA A 46 -6.24 10.46 -9.74
N LEU A 47 -7.51 10.08 -9.83
CA LEU A 47 -8.15 9.73 -11.10
C LEU A 47 -8.22 10.93 -12.06
N LYS A 48 -8.58 12.12 -11.56
CA LYS A 48 -8.57 13.37 -12.35
C LYS A 48 -7.17 13.72 -12.88
N SER A 49 -6.14 13.42 -12.10
CA SER A 49 -4.75 13.72 -12.46
C SER A 49 -4.25 12.95 -13.68
N HIS A 50 -4.83 11.79 -13.97
CA HIS A 50 -4.50 11.00 -15.17
C HIS A 50 -5.03 11.61 -16.47
N ALA A 51 -6.11 12.39 -16.40
CA ALA A 51 -6.73 13.05 -17.57
C ALA A 51 -6.13 14.44 -17.88
N HIS A 52 -5.51 15.10 -16.90
CA HIS A 52 -5.06 16.49 -17.02
C HIS A 52 -3.54 16.63 -16.90
N ASN A 53 -2.89 17.14 -17.95
CA ASN A 53 -1.42 17.28 -18.02
C ASN A 53 -0.81 18.14 -16.90
N GLN A 54 -1.51 19.21 -16.47
CA GLN A 54 -1.03 20.07 -15.37
C GLN A 54 -1.02 19.33 -14.02
N LEU A 55 -2.07 18.55 -13.74
CA LEU A 55 -2.15 17.74 -12.52
C LEU A 55 -1.09 16.64 -12.52
N LYS A 56 -0.85 16.00 -13.67
CA LYS A 56 0.25 15.03 -13.84
C LYS A 56 1.62 15.64 -13.53
N LYS A 57 1.88 16.89 -13.94
CA LYS A 57 3.13 17.59 -13.63
C LYS A 57 3.28 17.82 -12.11
N SER A 58 2.23 18.35 -11.46
CA SER A 58 2.20 18.56 -10.01
C SER A 58 2.42 17.26 -9.21
N LEU A 59 1.90 16.14 -9.72
CA LEU A 59 2.10 14.82 -9.14
C LEU A 59 3.58 14.40 -9.18
N LEU A 60 4.26 14.58 -10.32
CA LEU A 60 5.69 14.28 -10.46
C LEU A 60 6.58 15.20 -9.61
N GLU A 61 6.23 16.48 -9.51
CA GLU A 61 6.91 17.44 -8.62
C GLU A 61 6.77 17.01 -7.15
N THR A 62 5.57 16.60 -6.73
CA THR A 62 5.33 16.07 -5.38
C THR A 62 6.12 14.78 -5.13
N ARG A 63 6.19 13.88 -6.11
CA ARG A 63 7.02 12.66 -6.02
C ARG A 63 8.49 12.98 -5.80
N SER A 64 9.02 14.00 -6.47
CA SER A 64 10.42 14.43 -6.35
C SER A 64 10.70 15.04 -4.97
N ARG A 65 9.81 15.91 -4.49
CA ARG A 65 9.90 16.49 -3.13
C ARG A 65 9.91 15.45 -2.02
N LEU A 66 9.16 14.36 -2.18
CA LEU A 66 9.15 13.26 -1.19
C LEU A 66 10.45 12.45 -1.17
N ILE A 67 11.24 12.48 -2.25
CA ILE A 67 12.58 11.88 -2.29
C ILE A 67 13.54 12.81 -1.52
N GLU A 68 13.53 14.10 -1.86
CA GLU A 68 14.34 15.12 -1.16
C GLU A 68 14.04 15.16 0.34
N ALA A 69 12.76 15.03 0.72
CA ALA A 69 12.35 14.99 2.12
C ALA A 69 12.91 13.79 2.90
N ILE A 70 13.21 12.66 2.24
CA ILE A 70 13.90 11.53 2.87
C ILE A 70 15.37 11.87 3.07
N ASP A 71 16.02 12.42 2.06
CA ASP A 71 17.46 12.72 2.07
C ASP A 71 17.82 13.86 3.05
N GLU A 72 16.94 14.86 3.16
CA GLU A 72 17.12 16.02 4.04
C GLU A 72 16.60 15.79 5.47
N TYR A 73 16.00 14.64 5.76
CA TYR A 73 15.37 14.37 7.05
C TYR A 73 16.41 14.33 8.19
N LYS A 74 16.25 15.23 9.16
CA LYS A 74 17.09 15.33 10.38
C LYS A 74 16.32 15.03 11.66
N GLY A 75 15.11 14.51 11.54
CA GLY A 75 14.26 14.19 12.68
C GLY A 75 14.70 12.90 13.38
N ASN A 76 14.08 12.64 14.54
CA ASN A 76 14.42 11.49 15.35
C ASN A 76 13.91 10.18 14.77
N ASP A 77 12.96 10.14 13.82
CA ASP A 77 12.40 8.90 13.25
C ASP A 77 12.62 8.81 11.73
N PRO A 78 13.80 8.35 11.28
CA PRO A 78 14.12 8.21 9.86
C PRO A 78 13.14 7.35 9.04
N LEU A 79 12.37 6.45 9.67
CA LEU A 79 11.36 5.64 8.99
C LEU A 79 10.14 6.48 8.55
N LEU A 80 9.81 7.55 9.27
CA LEU A 80 8.63 8.38 9.02
C LEU A 80 8.52 8.89 7.57
N PRO A 81 9.52 9.57 6.97
CA PRO A 81 9.41 10.09 5.60
C PRO A 81 9.24 8.97 4.56
N TRP A 82 9.74 7.76 4.83
CA TRP A 82 9.47 6.60 3.97
C TRP A 82 8.00 6.18 4.02
N LEU A 83 7.41 6.12 5.20
CA LEU A 83 6.00 5.77 5.37
C LEU A 83 5.08 6.79 4.71
N GLU A 84 5.40 8.08 4.83
CA GLU A 84 4.69 9.17 4.16
C GLU A 84 4.76 9.05 2.64
N ARG A 85 5.95 8.78 2.10
CA ARG A 85 6.15 8.55 0.66
C ARG A 85 5.39 7.32 0.16
N ILE A 86 5.46 6.21 0.89
CA ILE A 86 4.73 4.96 0.57
C ILE A 86 3.23 5.23 0.51
N LYS A 87 2.69 5.87 1.56
CA LYS A 87 1.26 6.19 1.65
C LYS A 87 0.82 7.09 0.50
N TRP A 88 1.59 8.14 0.22
CA TRP A 88 1.30 9.05 -0.87
C TRP A 88 1.28 8.34 -2.23
N VAL A 89 2.20 7.40 -2.48
CA VAL A 89 2.19 6.60 -3.72
C VAL A 89 0.97 5.67 -3.79
N GLN A 90 0.59 5.02 -2.69
CA GLN A 90 -0.61 4.16 -2.65
C GLN A 90 -1.91 4.94 -2.95
N GLU A 91 -1.97 6.19 -2.50
CA GLU A 91 -3.12 7.08 -2.70
C GLU A 91 -3.11 7.71 -4.11
N SER A 92 -1.95 8.15 -4.59
CA SER A 92 -1.80 8.88 -5.87
C SER A 92 -1.77 7.99 -7.10
N PHE A 93 -1.56 6.67 -6.94
CA PHE A 93 -1.53 5.71 -8.04
C PHE A 93 -2.52 4.56 -7.79
N PRO A 94 -3.83 4.78 -8.04
CA PRO A 94 -4.87 3.79 -7.73
C PRO A 94 -4.72 2.42 -8.38
N PRO A 95 -4.24 2.28 -9.63
CA PRO A 95 -3.99 0.96 -10.21
C PRO A 95 -2.91 0.16 -9.46
N GLY A 96 -2.00 0.84 -8.77
CA GLY A 96 -0.84 0.20 -8.14
C GLY A 96 0.04 -0.51 -9.18
N GLY A 97 0.61 -1.66 -8.78
CA GLY A 97 1.46 -2.49 -9.64
C GLY A 97 2.81 -1.83 -9.99
N ASP A 98 3.49 -2.42 -10.97
CA ASP A 98 4.84 -2.01 -11.38
C ASP A 98 4.90 -0.55 -11.82
N CYS A 99 3.84 -0.06 -12.46
CA CYS A 99 3.73 1.31 -12.95
C CYS A 99 3.79 2.38 -11.84
N SER A 100 3.45 2.02 -10.60
CA SER A 100 3.52 2.95 -9.45
C SER A 100 4.95 3.11 -8.90
N GLY A 101 5.84 2.16 -9.19
CA GLY A 101 7.18 2.04 -8.59
C GLY A 101 7.15 1.72 -7.09
N LEU A 102 6.00 1.30 -6.54
CA LEU A 102 5.82 1.09 -5.10
C LEU A 102 6.70 -0.04 -4.55
N ILE A 103 6.89 -1.13 -5.32
CA ILE A 103 7.77 -2.25 -4.94
C ILE A 103 9.21 -1.77 -4.74
N VAL A 104 9.70 -0.89 -5.63
CA VAL A 104 11.04 -0.32 -5.52
C VAL A 104 11.18 0.53 -4.26
N ILE A 105 10.14 1.30 -3.91
CA ILE A 105 10.14 2.12 -2.69
C ILE A 105 10.15 1.24 -1.44
N TYR A 106 9.39 0.13 -1.44
CA TYR A 106 9.48 -0.87 -0.37
C TYR A 106 10.89 -1.42 -0.25
N GLU A 107 11.49 -1.91 -1.33
CA GLU A 107 12.83 -2.49 -1.27
C GLU A 107 13.86 -1.48 -0.72
N GLN A 108 13.81 -0.23 -1.20
CA GLN A 108 14.71 0.83 -0.71
C GLN A 108 14.52 1.12 0.79
N CYS A 109 13.26 1.24 1.24
CA CYS A 109 12.94 1.42 2.66
C CYS A 109 13.46 0.26 3.52
N LEU A 110 13.20 -0.97 3.08
CA LEU A 110 13.59 -2.18 3.80
C LEU A 110 15.12 -2.30 3.88
N ARG A 111 15.83 -2.08 2.77
CA ARG A 111 17.30 -2.06 2.70
C ARG A 111 17.93 -0.98 3.59
N ALA A 112 17.27 0.16 3.77
CA ALA A 112 17.77 1.23 4.64
C ALA A 112 17.75 0.86 6.14
N PHE A 113 16.84 -0.04 6.56
CA PHE A 113 16.57 -0.26 7.98
C PHE A 113 16.71 -1.70 8.48
N TRP A 114 16.95 -2.71 7.63
CA TRP A 114 16.94 -4.12 8.05
C TRP A 114 17.96 -4.45 9.15
N HIS A 115 19.10 -3.75 9.16
CA HIS A 115 20.14 -3.87 10.18
C HIS A 115 19.89 -3.04 11.45
N SER A 116 18.84 -2.20 11.47
CA SER A 116 18.57 -1.27 12.55
C SER A 116 17.74 -1.95 13.65
N ASP A 117 18.38 -2.24 14.79
CA ASP A 117 17.71 -2.86 15.93
C ASP A 117 16.48 -2.07 16.42
N ARG A 118 16.52 -0.74 16.25
CA ARG A 118 15.42 0.16 16.59
C ARG A 118 14.09 -0.23 15.94
N TYR A 119 14.12 -0.72 14.71
CA TYR A 119 12.92 -0.97 13.92
C TYR A 119 12.54 -2.45 13.85
N LYS A 120 13.35 -3.35 14.42
CA LYS A 120 13.05 -4.79 14.46
C LYS A 120 11.69 -5.07 15.10
N ASP A 121 11.34 -4.30 16.13
CA ASP A 121 10.07 -4.45 16.84
C ASP A 121 9.04 -3.34 16.52
N ASP A 122 9.26 -2.55 15.46
CA ASP A 122 8.33 -1.50 15.05
C ASP A 122 7.25 -2.07 14.10
N LEU A 123 5.98 -2.04 14.54
CA LEU A 123 4.86 -2.53 13.75
C LEU A 123 4.72 -1.82 12.39
N ARG A 124 5.10 -0.54 12.28
CA ARG A 124 5.04 0.20 11.01
C ARG A 124 6.05 -0.37 10.03
N TYR A 125 7.24 -0.70 10.51
CA TYR A 125 8.28 -1.32 9.70
C TYR A 125 7.88 -2.75 9.27
N LEU A 126 7.34 -3.55 10.20
CA LEU A 126 6.80 -4.86 9.88
C LEU A 126 5.70 -4.78 8.81
N LYS A 127 4.79 -3.81 8.88
CA LYS A 127 3.76 -3.63 7.84
C LYS A 127 4.36 -3.38 6.46
N VAL A 128 5.48 -2.65 6.34
CA VAL A 128 6.18 -2.48 5.05
C VAL A 128 6.71 -3.81 4.54
N TRP A 129 7.32 -4.63 5.40
CA TRP A 129 7.77 -5.98 5.04
C TRP A 129 6.63 -6.87 4.56
N LEU A 130 5.50 -6.86 5.28
CA LEU A 130 4.33 -7.68 4.93
C LEU A 130 3.68 -7.22 3.62
N GLU A 131 3.66 -5.91 3.31
CA GLU A 131 3.24 -5.42 2.00
C GLU A 131 4.23 -5.81 0.90
N TYR A 132 5.54 -5.74 1.16
CA TYR A 132 6.56 -6.17 0.20
C TYR A 132 6.43 -7.67 -0.13
N ALA A 133 6.27 -8.53 0.89
CA ALA A 133 6.10 -9.97 0.71
C ALA A 133 4.92 -10.34 -0.20
N LYS A 134 3.79 -9.63 -0.11
CA LYS A 134 2.61 -9.85 -0.98
C LYS A 134 2.86 -9.57 -2.46
N ASN A 135 3.88 -8.77 -2.78
CA ASN A 135 4.23 -8.42 -4.16
C ASN A 135 5.44 -9.25 -4.66
N CYS A 136 5.99 -10.16 -3.85
CA CYS A 136 7.08 -11.05 -4.23
C CYS A 136 6.53 -12.41 -4.73
N ALA A 137 7.21 -13.02 -5.71
CA ALA A 137 6.85 -14.34 -6.21
C ALA A 137 7.01 -15.45 -5.14
N ASP A 138 8.04 -15.34 -4.31
CA ASP A 138 8.29 -16.23 -3.18
C ASP A 138 8.29 -15.45 -1.86
N ALA A 139 7.11 -15.35 -1.25
CA ALA A 139 6.96 -14.69 0.04
C ALA A 139 7.59 -15.50 1.20
N GLU A 140 7.81 -16.81 1.04
CA GLU A 140 8.43 -17.65 2.07
C GLU A 140 9.87 -17.19 2.35
N VAL A 141 10.61 -16.79 1.32
CA VAL A 141 11.97 -16.22 1.47
C VAL A 141 11.95 -14.97 2.35
N ILE A 142 10.94 -14.12 2.18
CA ILE A 142 10.80 -12.89 2.98
C ILE A 142 10.49 -13.22 4.45
N TYR A 143 9.56 -14.15 4.69
CA TYR A 143 9.24 -14.57 6.06
C TYR A 143 10.42 -15.24 6.76
N ASN A 144 11.18 -16.09 6.07
CA ASN A 144 12.40 -16.69 6.60
C ASN A 144 13.46 -15.63 6.92
N PHE A 145 13.59 -14.59 6.08
CA PHE A 145 14.48 -13.46 6.36
C PHE A 145 14.05 -12.71 7.63
N LEU A 146 12.76 -12.46 7.81
CA LEU A 146 12.23 -11.81 9.02
C LEU A 146 12.51 -12.63 10.29
N ASP A 147 12.28 -13.95 10.26
CA ASP A 147 12.54 -14.83 11.40
C ASP A 147 14.04 -14.88 11.75
N ALA A 148 14.90 -14.99 10.74
CA ALA A 148 16.35 -15.03 10.92
C ALA A 148 16.93 -13.72 11.46
N ASN A 149 16.33 -12.57 11.12
CA ASN A 149 16.76 -11.25 11.59
C ASN A 149 15.98 -10.73 12.79
N GLU A 150 15.09 -11.55 13.35
CA GLU A 150 14.28 -11.23 14.52
C GLU A 150 13.37 -10.00 14.35
N ILE A 151 12.89 -9.78 13.13
CA ILE A 151 12.02 -8.66 12.79
C ILE A 151 10.56 -9.07 13.00
N GLY A 152 9.84 -8.33 13.84
CA GLY A 152 8.40 -8.46 14.04
C GLY A 152 7.96 -9.65 14.88
N LYS A 153 8.89 -10.36 15.56
CA LYS A 153 8.59 -11.57 16.33
C LYS A 153 7.62 -11.36 17.48
N SER A 154 7.51 -10.15 18.02
CA SER A 154 6.54 -9.83 19.08
C SER A 154 5.15 -9.49 18.52
N HIS A 155 4.97 -9.37 17.21
CA HIS A 155 3.73 -8.88 16.59
C HIS A 155 2.94 -10.02 15.98
N SER A 156 1.69 -10.17 16.40
CA SER A 156 0.76 -11.17 15.87
C SER A 156 0.58 -11.05 14.35
N ALA A 157 0.68 -9.84 13.80
CA ALA A 157 0.60 -9.55 12.37
C ALA A 157 1.59 -10.35 11.52
N TYR A 158 2.80 -10.63 12.04
CA TYR A 158 3.80 -11.47 11.38
C TYR A 158 3.29 -12.91 11.21
N TYR A 159 2.87 -13.53 12.32
CA TYR A 159 2.40 -14.92 12.33
C TYR A 159 1.13 -15.09 11.50
N VAL A 160 0.18 -14.16 11.60
CA VAL A 160 -1.05 -14.17 10.80
C VAL A 160 -0.71 -14.12 9.31
N ALA A 161 0.19 -13.23 8.88
CA ALA A 161 0.56 -13.12 7.47
C ALA A 161 1.26 -14.38 6.95
N CYS A 162 2.17 -14.96 7.74
CA CYS A 162 2.86 -16.20 7.41
C CYS A 162 1.88 -17.38 7.30
N ALA A 163 1.00 -17.53 8.29
CA ALA A 163 0.03 -18.64 8.34
C ALA A 163 -0.99 -18.56 7.20
N LEU A 164 -1.53 -17.37 6.90
CA LEU A 164 -2.45 -17.17 5.77
C LEU A 164 -1.76 -17.45 4.42
N HIS A 165 -0.46 -17.16 4.30
CA HIS A 165 0.30 -17.53 3.10
C HIS A 165 0.49 -19.05 2.98
N MET A 166 0.74 -19.75 4.08
CA MET A 166 0.81 -21.22 4.07
C MET A 166 -0.55 -21.86 3.75
N GLU A 167 -1.63 -21.30 4.31
CA GLU A 167 -3.00 -21.73 4.05
C GLU A 167 -3.38 -21.58 2.57
N SER A 168 -3.03 -20.47 1.92
CA SER A 168 -3.32 -20.27 0.49
C SER A 168 -2.56 -21.25 -0.41
N LYS A 169 -1.47 -21.85 0.09
CA LYS A 169 -0.73 -22.96 -0.55
C LYS A 169 -1.21 -24.34 -0.10
N SER A 170 -2.35 -24.42 0.59
CA SER A 170 -2.94 -25.65 1.16
C SER A 170 -2.06 -26.38 2.18
N LYS A 171 -1.05 -25.69 2.76
CA LYS A 171 -0.16 -26.24 3.81
C LYS A 171 -0.76 -26.06 5.21
N MET A 172 -1.95 -26.63 5.44
CA MET A 172 -2.76 -26.38 6.64
C MET A 172 -2.05 -26.66 7.97
N LYS A 173 -1.29 -27.76 8.05
CA LYS A 173 -0.53 -28.11 9.25
C LYS A 173 0.50 -27.03 9.59
N VAL A 174 1.25 -26.56 8.58
CA VAL A 174 2.27 -25.52 8.76
C VAL A 174 1.63 -24.20 9.18
N ALA A 175 0.48 -23.83 8.60
CA ALA A 175 -0.26 -22.65 9.01
C ALA A 175 -0.67 -22.71 10.49
N ASN A 176 -1.19 -23.85 10.94
CA ASN A 176 -1.55 -24.06 12.35
C ASN A 176 -0.34 -24.01 13.29
N ASP A 177 0.79 -24.59 12.88
CA ASP A 177 2.03 -24.55 13.66
C ASP A 177 2.55 -23.11 13.82
N ILE A 178 2.43 -22.27 12.77
CA ILE A 178 2.79 -20.85 12.82
C ILE A 178 1.86 -20.06 13.75
N PHE A 179 0.55 -20.30 13.72
CA PHE A 179 -0.38 -19.68 14.67
C PHE A 179 -0.05 -20.06 16.12
N SER A 180 0.17 -21.35 16.36
CA SER A 180 0.55 -21.87 17.68
C SER A 180 1.87 -21.26 18.16
N LEU A 181 2.83 -21.07 17.26
CA LEU A 181 4.09 -20.39 17.56
C LEU A 181 3.86 -18.94 17.99
N GLY A 182 3.03 -18.19 17.26
CA GLY A 182 2.68 -16.80 17.61
C GLY A 182 2.03 -16.70 18.99
N ILE A 183 1.12 -17.62 19.31
CA ILE A 183 0.50 -17.72 20.64
C ILE A 183 1.54 -18.04 21.71
N SER A 184 2.42 -19.02 21.47
CA SER A 184 3.45 -19.42 22.44
C SER A 184 4.49 -18.33 22.73
N ARG A 185 4.62 -17.35 21.83
CA ARG A 185 5.51 -16.20 21.96
C ARG A 185 4.78 -14.96 22.51
N ASP A 186 3.53 -15.10 22.93
CA ASP A 186 2.68 -14.00 23.41
C ASP A 186 2.68 -12.79 22.46
N ALA A 187 2.58 -13.07 21.15
CA ALA A 187 2.63 -12.02 20.14
C ALA A 187 1.44 -11.05 20.26
N GLN A 188 1.74 -9.75 20.34
CA GLN A 188 0.78 -8.68 20.60
C GLN A 188 0.05 -8.23 19.31
N PRO A 189 -1.19 -7.72 19.43
CA PRO A 189 -1.94 -7.11 18.33
C PRO A 189 -1.36 -5.77 17.86
#